data_AF-A0AAD7WXT7-F1
#
_entry.id   AF-A0AAD7WXT7-F1
#
_cell.length_a   1.000
_cell.length_b   1.000
_cell.length_c   1.000
_cell.angle_alpha   90.00
_cell.angle_beta   90.00
_cell.angle_gamma   90.00
#
_symmetry.space_group_name_H-M   'P 1'
#
loop_
_entity.id
_entity.type
_entity.pdbx_description
1 polymer ?
#
loop_
_entity_poly.entity_id
_entity_poly.type
_entity_poly.pdbx_seq_one_letter_code
_entity_poly.pdbx_strand_id
1 'polypeptide(L)'
;MKFLDNLSFEAINSQFTIESGDCQIMGRIESYSCKMSGEDKQMFKQFCQEGLPHALEPLSPPQSFGASANNQSGDEATCPLSDKCSQKTVFHLLATLDASFGPDYDFSRAKSQDFSREPSVNWVLNAVNSTLTSAVGAEFSRIQPQLWQAIDDEICLSQCGIYSYNPDMASDPYGEVESLWSFNYFFYNKRLKRIVFLTCRSVSISTAPRGSGIDSDWELELDEDSYEEDNVDEDGYGAPCS
;
A
#
# COMPACT_ATOMS: atom_id res chain seq x y z
N MET A 1 5.80 6.57 18.77
CA MET A 1 6.61 7.36 17.81
C MET A 1 6.10 8.79 17.74
N LYS A 2 6.96 9.79 17.52
CA LYS A 2 6.51 11.20 17.38
C LYS A 2 6.71 11.70 15.96
N PHE A 3 5.62 12.14 15.32
CA PHE A 3 5.66 12.80 14.01
C PHE A 3 6.49 14.09 14.06
N LEU A 4 7.23 14.37 12.99
CA LEU A 4 8.06 15.55 12.82
C LEU A 4 7.60 16.31 11.57
N ASP A 5 7.17 17.56 11.77
CA ASP A 5 6.77 18.43 10.67
C ASP A 5 7.96 18.76 9.76
N ASN A 6 7.76 18.61 8.45
CA ASN A 6 8.73 18.97 7.43
C ASN A 6 8.00 19.58 6.23
N LEU A 7 8.23 20.87 5.99
CA LEU A 7 7.55 21.64 4.92
C LEU A 7 7.89 21.12 3.53
N SER A 8 9.08 20.58 3.32
CA SER A 8 9.46 19.96 2.05
C SER A 8 8.65 18.69 1.81
N PHE A 9 8.44 17.87 2.85
CA PHE A 9 7.61 16.68 2.75
C PHE A 9 6.13 17.03 2.52
N GLU A 10 5.61 18.07 3.16
CA GLU A 10 4.26 18.56 2.91
C GLU A 10 4.06 19.00 1.45
N ALA A 11 5.01 19.77 0.91
CA ALA A 11 5.01 20.20 -0.48
C ALA A 11 5.07 19.02 -1.46
N ILE A 12 5.87 17.99 -1.15
CA ILE A 12 5.95 16.76 -1.95
C ILE A 12 4.64 15.98 -1.86
N ASN A 13 4.11 15.75 -0.65
CA ASN A 13 2.87 15.01 -0.42
C ASN A 13 1.69 15.62 -1.21
N SER A 14 1.60 16.95 -1.30
CA SER A 14 0.57 17.63 -2.10
C SER A 14 0.62 17.31 -3.61
N GLN A 15 1.77 16.87 -4.11
CA GLN A 15 2.00 16.51 -5.52
C GLN A 15 2.11 14.99 -5.71
N PHE A 16 2.27 14.23 -4.62
CA PHE A 16 2.53 12.80 -4.66
C PHE A 16 1.25 11.95 -4.76
N THR A 17 0.15 12.58 -5.16
CA THR A 17 -1.06 11.90 -5.62
C THR A 17 -1.23 12.23 -7.10
N ILE A 18 -1.09 11.22 -7.95
CA ILE A 18 -1.01 11.40 -9.41
C ILE A 18 -1.98 10.43 -10.06
N GLU A 19 -2.85 10.96 -10.92
CA GLU A 19 -3.75 10.17 -11.75
C GLU A 19 -3.11 9.96 -13.13
N SER A 20 -3.08 8.71 -13.61
CA SER A 20 -2.50 8.33 -14.89
C SER A 20 -3.37 7.27 -15.56
N GLY A 21 -4.17 7.69 -16.54
CA GLY A 21 -5.07 6.81 -17.27
C GLY A 21 -6.05 6.10 -16.33
N ASP A 22 -5.93 4.79 -16.23
CA ASP A 22 -6.81 3.91 -15.46
C ASP A 22 -6.28 3.60 -14.06
N CYS A 23 -5.23 4.29 -13.59
CA CYS A 23 -4.72 4.12 -12.23
C CYS A 23 -4.46 5.45 -11.52
N GLN A 24 -4.59 5.41 -10.19
CA GLN A 24 -4.26 6.52 -9.31
C GLN A 24 -3.14 6.07 -8.38
N ILE A 25 -2.03 6.81 -8.40
CA ILE A 25 -0.94 6.64 -7.45
C ILE A 25 -1.20 7.55 -6.25
N MET A 26 -1.07 6.97 -5.06
CA MET A 26 -1.15 7.68 -3.79
C MET A 26 0.13 7.40 -3.01
N GLY A 27 1.05 8.36 -3.03
CA GLY A 27 2.29 8.36 -2.27
C GLY A 27 2.20 9.27 -1.05
N ARG A 28 2.88 8.87 0.03
CA ARG A 28 3.04 9.69 1.24
C ARG A 28 4.43 9.51 1.83
N ILE A 29 5.03 10.63 2.22
CA ILE A 29 6.31 10.70 2.92
C ILE A 29 6.15 11.40 4.27
N GLU A 30 6.67 10.77 5.32
CA GLU A 30 6.52 11.20 6.71
C GLU A 30 7.85 11.06 7.48
N SER A 31 8.09 11.93 8.46
CA SER A 31 9.27 11.87 9.34
C SER A 31 8.85 11.60 10.79
N TYR A 32 9.55 10.70 11.47
CA TYR A 32 9.27 10.30 12.84
C TYR A 32 10.53 10.27 13.70
N SER A 33 10.41 10.76 14.93
CA SER A 33 11.44 10.64 15.97
C SER A 33 11.26 9.34 16.75
N CYS A 34 12.34 8.55 16.84
CA CYS A 34 12.45 7.33 17.64
C CYS A 34 12.94 7.58 19.08
N LYS A 35 12.96 8.84 19.54
CA LYS A 35 13.26 9.16 20.94
C LYS A 35 12.15 8.61 21.83
N MET A 36 12.47 7.56 22.58
CA MET A 36 11.51 6.88 23.45
C MET A 36 11.07 7.78 24.61
N SER A 37 9.77 8.06 24.69
CA SER A 37 9.10 8.63 25.85
C SER A 37 8.97 7.62 26.99
N GLY A 38 8.37 8.00 28.13
CA GLY A 38 8.08 7.08 29.22
C GLY A 38 7.16 5.93 28.81
N GLU A 39 6.15 6.23 27.99
CA GLU A 39 5.17 5.26 27.47
C GLU A 39 5.81 4.34 26.44
N ASP A 40 6.63 4.87 25.51
CA ASP A 40 7.35 4.05 24.52
C ASP A 40 8.27 3.01 25.20
N LYS A 41 8.85 3.36 26.35
CA LYS A 41 9.68 2.42 27.14
C LYS A 41 8.85 1.31 27.77
N GLN A 42 7.60 1.55 28.14
CA GLN A 42 6.71 0.52 28.67
C GLN A 42 6.26 -0.41 27.55
N MET A 43 5.82 0.15 26.42
CA MET A 43 5.45 -0.62 25.23
C MET A 43 6.60 -1.50 24.74
N PHE A 44 7.83 -0.97 24.68
CA PHE A 44 9.00 -1.76 24.30
C PHE A 44 9.30 -2.91 25.27
N LYS A 45 9.09 -2.71 26.58
CA LYS A 45 9.27 -3.80 27.56
C LYS A 45 8.24 -4.91 27.38
N GLN A 46 6.99 -4.57 27.07
CA GLN A 46 5.93 -5.54 26.79
C GLN A 46 6.23 -6.30 25.50
N PHE A 47 6.64 -5.59 24.44
CA PHE A 47 7.08 -6.19 23.18
C PHE A 47 8.23 -7.21 23.38
N CYS A 48 9.21 -6.86 24.22
CA CYS A 48 10.30 -7.77 24.61
C CYS A 48 9.93 -8.85 25.64
N GLN A 49 8.69 -8.89 26.14
CA GLN A 49 8.19 -10.01 26.96
C GLN A 49 7.44 -11.03 26.10
N GLU A 50 6.82 -10.58 25.01
CA GLU A 50 6.20 -11.44 24.00
C GLU A 50 7.25 -12.12 23.09
N GLY A 51 8.48 -11.59 23.02
CA GLY A 51 9.66 -12.21 22.40
C GLY A 51 10.86 -12.38 23.35
N LEU A 52 11.85 -13.23 23.05
CA LEU A 52 13.04 -13.41 23.89
C LEU A 52 13.96 -12.18 23.86
N PRO A 53 14.34 -11.55 24.98
CA PRO A 53 14.95 -10.20 25.02
C PRO A 53 16.35 -10.05 24.39
N HIS A 54 16.95 -11.15 23.89
CA HIS A 54 18.25 -11.19 23.21
C HIS A 54 18.23 -12.02 21.91
N ALA A 55 17.05 -12.47 21.46
CA ALA A 55 16.94 -13.20 20.21
C ALA A 55 16.90 -12.20 19.05
N LEU A 56 17.92 -12.27 18.20
CA LEU A 56 17.90 -11.62 16.90
C LEU A 56 16.84 -12.33 16.05
N GLU A 57 15.77 -11.63 15.70
CA GLU A 57 14.69 -12.23 14.93
C GLU A 57 15.02 -12.23 13.44
N PRO A 58 14.71 -13.34 12.75
CA PRO A 58 14.90 -13.41 11.32
C PRO A 58 13.92 -12.45 10.64
N LEU A 59 14.47 -11.55 9.82
CA LEU A 59 13.69 -10.77 8.86
C LEU A 59 13.39 -11.63 7.63
N SER A 60 12.34 -11.25 6.90
CA SER A 60 12.09 -11.81 5.57
C SER A 60 13.20 -11.43 4.58
N PRO A 61 13.48 -12.29 3.59
CA PRO A 61 14.35 -11.93 2.49
C PRO A 61 13.74 -10.76 1.69
N PRO A 62 14.56 -9.83 1.15
CA PRO A 62 14.07 -8.72 0.35
C PRO A 62 13.31 -9.24 -0.87
N GLN A 63 12.07 -8.78 -1.05
CA GLN A 63 11.23 -9.17 -2.17
C GLN A 63 11.38 -8.15 -3.31
N SER A 64 11.76 -8.61 -4.50
CA SER A 64 11.67 -7.79 -5.72
C SER A 64 10.24 -7.78 -6.22
N PHE A 65 9.59 -6.61 -6.23
CA PHE A 65 8.41 -6.39 -7.05
C PHE A 65 8.85 -6.48 -8.53
N GLY A 66 8.50 -7.58 -9.22
CA GLY A 66 8.75 -7.75 -10.65
C GLY A 66 9.51 -9.00 -11.11
N ALA A 67 9.82 -9.97 -10.24
CA ALA A 67 10.37 -11.25 -10.67
C ALA A 67 9.47 -12.41 -10.23
N SER A 68 8.78 -13.04 -11.19
CA SER A 68 8.06 -14.30 -10.97
C SER A 68 8.99 -15.35 -10.39
N ALA A 69 8.71 -15.82 -9.18
CA ALA A 69 9.38 -16.96 -8.57
C ALA A 69 8.90 -18.25 -9.23
N ASN A 70 9.62 -18.73 -10.24
CA ASN A 70 9.48 -20.07 -10.77
C ASN A 70 10.80 -20.82 -10.61
N ASN A 71 10.90 -21.70 -9.61
CA ASN A 71 11.29 -23.11 -9.75
C ASN A 71 11.67 -23.76 -8.41
N GLN A 72 10.93 -24.83 -8.13
CA GLN A 72 11.33 -26.20 -7.77
C GLN A 72 12.66 -26.48 -7.02
N SER A 73 12.46 -27.31 -5.98
CA SER A 73 13.28 -28.42 -5.48
C SER A 73 14.67 -28.15 -4.86
N GLY A 74 14.70 -28.33 -3.53
CA GLY A 74 15.62 -29.21 -2.80
C GLY A 74 17.12 -29.06 -3.03
N ASP A 75 17.79 -28.34 -2.13
CA ASP A 75 19.10 -28.77 -1.61
C ASP A 75 19.40 -28.10 -0.26
N GLU A 76 19.94 -28.86 0.67
CA GLU A 76 20.34 -28.42 2.00
C GLU A 76 21.67 -27.65 1.88
N ALA A 77 21.61 -26.35 1.60
CA ALA A 77 22.80 -25.49 1.50
C ALA A 77 22.53 -24.09 2.05
N THR A 78 22.93 -23.89 3.31
CA THR A 78 23.28 -22.60 3.94
C THR A 78 22.44 -21.40 3.49
N CYS A 79 21.31 -21.15 4.16
CA CYS A 79 20.57 -19.89 4.05
C CYS A 79 21.56 -18.71 4.21
N PRO A 80 21.81 -17.90 3.17
CA PRO A 80 22.74 -16.80 3.26
C PRO A 80 22.13 -15.74 4.17
N LEU A 81 22.58 -15.76 5.43
CA LEU A 81 22.50 -14.67 6.40
C LEU A 81 21.12 -14.03 6.47
N SER A 82 20.20 -14.65 7.22
CA SER A 82 19.07 -13.91 7.79
C SER A 82 19.65 -12.70 8.53
N ASP A 83 19.46 -11.52 7.96
CA ASP A 83 20.04 -10.27 8.41
C ASP A 83 19.39 -9.93 9.76
N LYS A 84 20.05 -10.40 10.82
CA LYS A 84 19.63 -10.31 12.20
C LYS A 84 19.33 -8.86 12.58
N CYS A 85 18.06 -8.51 12.69
CA CYS A 85 17.62 -7.18 13.09
C CYS A 85 17.38 -7.15 14.61
N SER A 86 17.83 -6.09 15.28
CA SER A 86 17.54 -5.93 16.70
C SER A 86 16.03 -5.78 16.91
N GLN A 87 15.45 -6.45 17.93
CA GLN A 87 14.05 -6.24 18.34
C GLN A 87 13.68 -4.76 18.52
N LYS A 88 14.64 -3.94 18.97
CA LYS A 88 14.46 -2.48 19.06
C LYS A 88 14.17 -1.81 17.72
N THR A 89 14.81 -2.27 16.66
CA THR A 89 14.56 -1.75 15.32
C THR A 89 13.18 -2.21 14.85
N VAL A 90 12.84 -3.49 14.98
CA VAL A 90 11.48 -3.98 14.65
C VAL A 90 10.40 -3.20 15.40
N PHE A 91 10.56 -3.01 16.71
CA PHE A 91 9.67 -2.18 17.51
C PHE A 91 9.54 -0.75 16.95
N HIS A 92 10.65 -0.16 16.51
CA HIS A 92 10.60 1.16 15.89
C HIS A 92 9.87 1.17 14.55
N LEU A 93 10.02 0.13 13.72
CA LEU A 93 9.29 0.00 12.46
C LEU A 93 7.79 -0.17 12.71
N LEU A 94 7.41 -1.08 13.62
CA LEU A 94 6.02 -1.32 13.99
C LEU A 94 5.35 -0.07 14.57
N ALA A 95 6.00 0.58 15.53
CA ALA A 95 5.48 1.81 16.11
C ALA A 95 5.43 2.98 15.10
N THR A 96 6.14 2.89 13.97
CA THR A 96 6.02 3.85 12.87
C THR A 96 4.78 3.54 12.01
N LEU A 97 4.49 2.26 11.74
CA LEU A 97 3.24 1.85 11.08
C LEU A 97 2.01 2.29 11.87
N ASP A 98 1.97 1.98 13.18
CA ASP A 98 0.87 2.37 14.06
C ASP A 98 0.66 3.89 14.06
N ALA A 99 1.74 4.67 14.04
CA ALA A 99 1.66 6.13 14.05
C ALA A 99 1.28 6.73 12.68
N SER A 100 1.45 5.98 11.60
CA SER A 100 1.19 6.40 10.22
C SER A 100 -0.22 6.03 9.76
N PHE A 101 -0.71 4.86 10.15
CA PHE A 101 -1.98 4.30 9.69
C PHE A 101 -3.01 4.16 10.80
N GLY A 102 -2.64 4.37 12.07
CA GLY A 102 -3.62 4.41 13.16
C GLY A 102 -4.50 5.67 13.06
N PRO A 103 -5.82 5.58 13.32
CA PRO A 103 -6.57 4.42 13.84
C PRO A 103 -7.14 3.48 12.77
N ASP A 104 -6.91 3.76 11.49
CA ASP A 104 -7.56 3.07 10.36
C ASP A 104 -7.08 1.63 10.19
N TYR A 105 -5.91 1.29 10.73
CA TYR A 105 -5.34 -0.05 10.66
C TYR A 105 -4.75 -0.54 11.99
N ASP A 106 -4.90 -1.84 12.26
CA ASP A 106 -4.35 -2.51 13.45
C ASP A 106 -3.16 -3.40 13.07
N PHE A 107 -1.94 -3.04 13.52
CA PHE A 107 -0.73 -3.83 13.31
C PHE A 107 -0.39 -4.74 14.49
N SER A 108 -1.31 -4.98 15.44
CA SER A 108 -1.09 -5.86 16.60
C SER A 108 -0.60 -7.27 16.26
N ARG A 109 -0.88 -7.74 15.04
CA ARG A 109 -0.47 -9.07 14.52
C ARG A 109 0.81 -9.06 13.70
N ALA A 110 1.32 -7.89 13.33
CA ALA A 110 2.51 -7.78 12.48
C ALA A 110 3.75 -8.28 13.24
N LYS A 111 4.56 -9.08 12.56
CA LYS A 111 5.73 -9.76 13.13
C LYS A 111 7.00 -9.36 12.40
N SER A 112 8.15 -9.69 12.99
CA SER A 112 9.47 -9.46 12.40
C SER A 112 9.65 -10.07 11.01
N GLN A 113 8.96 -11.18 10.74
CA GLN A 113 8.93 -11.83 9.43
C GLN A 113 8.21 -11.00 8.34
N ASP A 114 7.41 -10.00 8.69
CA ASP A 114 6.75 -9.13 7.70
C ASP A 114 7.67 -7.97 7.28
N PHE A 115 8.83 -7.84 7.92
CA PHE A 115 9.83 -6.84 7.61
C PHE A 115 11.02 -7.48 6.90
N SER A 116 11.56 -6.78 5.90
CA SER A 116 12.79 -7.18 5.21
C SER A 116 13.83 -6.07 5.32
N ARG A 117 15.11 -6.42 5.43
CA ARG A 117 16.20 -5.44 5.36
C ARG A 117 16.66 -5.33 3.92
N GLU A 118 16.65 -4.10 3.41
CA GLU A 118 16.99 -3.85 2.02
C GLU A 118 18.52 -3.82 1.81
N PRO A 119 19.04 -4.35 0.70
CA PRO A 119 20.49 -4.50 0.49
C PRO A 119 21.26 -3.18 0.47
N SER A 120 20.68 -2.14 -0.15
CA SER A 120 21.31 -0.83 -0.27
C SER A 120 20.31 0.28 -0.57
N VAL A 121 20.73 1.53 -0.34
CA VAL A 121 19.98 2.73 -0.76
C VAL A 121 19.73 2.71 -2.26
N ASN A 122 20.76 2.44 -3.06
CA ASN A 122 20.65 2.44 -4.51
C ASN A 122 19.65 1.39 -5.02
N TRP A 123 19.57 0.23 -4.36
CA TRP A 123 18.57 -0.80 -4.68
C TRP A 123 17.15 -0.26 -4.55
N VAL A 124 16.83 0.34 -3.40
CA VAL A 124 15.49 0.88 -3.13
C VAL A 124 15.16 2.07 -4.02
N LEU A 125 16.12 2.97 -4.23
CA LEU A 125 15.95 4.10 -5.16
C LEU A 125 15.62 3.61 -6.57
N ASN A 126 16.33 2.60 -7.08
CA ASN A 126 16.06 2.04 -8.40
C ASN A 126 14.71 1.34 -8.46
N ALA A 127 14.33 0.59 -7.43
CA ALA A 127 13.03 -0.06 -7.35
C ALA A 127 11.88 0.96 -7.37
N VAL A 128 11.92 1.95 -6.47
CA VAL A 128 10.91 3.02 -6.40
C VAL A 128 10.86 3.82 -7.70
N ASN A 129 12.01 4.22 -8.24
CA ASN A 129 12.05 4.99 -9.48
C ASN A 129 11.50 4.20 -10.66
N SER A 130 11.83 2.91 -10.78
CA SER A 130 11.34 2.06 -11.88
C SER A 130 9.83 1.88 -11.79
N THR A 131 9.30 1.57 -10.59
CA THR A 131 7.86 1.40 -10.36
C THR A 131 7.08 2.68 -10.65
N LEU A 132 7.50 3.81 -10.09
CA LEU A 132 6.79 5.08 -10.27
C LEU A 132 6.91 5.64 -11.70
N THR A 133 8.10 5.56 -12.30
CA THR A 133 8.27 5.99 -13.70
C THR A 133 7.46 5.11 -14.65
N SER A 134 7.35 3.80 -14.39
CA SER A 134 6.51 2.92 -15.21
C SER A 134 5.02 3.23 -15.09
N ALA A 135 4.55 3.73 -13.94
CA ALA A 135 3.13 3.93 -13.67
C ALA A 135 2.63 5.34 -14.05
N VAL A 136 3.43 6.40 -13.80
CA VAL A 136 3.05 7.81 -14.07
C VAL A 136 4.01 8.57 -14.99
N GLY A 137 5.10 7.93 -15.44
CA GLY A 137 5.99 8.49 -16.46
C GLY A 137 6.56 9.87 -16.12
N ALA A 138 6.24 10.85 -16.97
CA ALA A 138 6.79 12.20 -16.90
C ALA A 138 6.40 12.97 -15.64
N GLU A 139 5.24 12.68 -15.04
CA GLU A 139 4.78 13.39 -13.83
C GLU A 139 5.69 13.07 -12.63
N PHE A 140 6.09 11.81 -12.46
CA PHE A 140 7.05 11.44 -11.41
C PHE A 140 8.44 12.04 -11.68
N SER A 141 8.86 12.17 -12.94
CA SER A 141 10.16 12.76 -13.28
C SER A 141 10.34 14.20 -12.76
N ARG A 142 9.24 14.93 -12.53
CA ARG A 142 9.26 16.28 -11.96
C ARG A 142 9.44 16.27 -10.43
N ILE A 143 8.85 15.30 -9.75
CA ILE A 143 8.85 15.17 -8.29
C ILE A 143 10.07 14.39 -7.80
N GLN A 144 10.56 13.45 -8.59
CA GLN A 144 11.65 12.52 -8.24
C GLN A 144 12.89 13.23 -7.66
N PRO A 145 13.47 14.28 -8.27
CA PRO A 145 14.66 14.92 -7.72
C PRO A 145 14.38 15.59 -6.36
N GLN A 146 13.21 16.23 -6.24
CA GLN A 146 12.78 16.92 -5.02
C GLN A 146 12.53 15.91 -3.89
N LEU A 147 11.91 14.77 -4.20
CA LEU A 147 11.66 13.69 -3.27
C LEU A 147 12.97 13.17 -2.67
N TRP A 148 13.92 12.76 -3.51
CA TRP A 148 15.16 12.16 -3.02
C TRP A 148 16.05 13.18 -2.31
N GLN A 149 16.08 14.43 -2.78
CA GLN A 149 16.80 15.49 -2.10
C GLN A 149 16.21 15.77 -0.71
N ALA A 150 14.89 15.92 -0.60
CA ALA A 150 14.24 16.17 0.68
C ALA A 150 14.44 15.01 1.67
N ILE A 151 14.42 13.76 1.18
CA ILE A 151 14.73 12.59 2.02
C ILE A 151 16.18 12.69 2.53
N ASP A 152 17.15 12.91 1.64
CA ASP A 152 18.56 12.96 2.03
C ASP A 152 18.85 14.10 3.01
N ASP A 153 18.27 15.28 2.79
CA ASP A 153 18.38 16.43 3.69
C ASP A 153 17.81 16.14 5.09
N GLU A 154 16.69 15.40 5.17
CA GLU A 154 16.01 15.10 6.44
C GLU A 154 16.68 13.95 7.22
N ILE A 155 17.24 12.94 6.54
CA ILE A 155 17.66 11.69 7.19
C ILE A 155 19.11 11.27 6.93
N CYS A 156 19.80 11.91 5.98
CA CYS A 156 21.13 11.53 5.49
C CYS A 156 21.15 10.06 5.05
N LEU A 157 20.69 9.79 3.83
CA LEU A 157 20.48 8.44 3.27
C LEU A 157 21.71 7.55 3.36
N SER A 158 22.91 8.13 3.19
CA SER A 158 24.19 7.40 3.29
C SER A 158 24.43 6.71 4.64
N GLN A 159 23.71 7.12 5.69
CA GLN A 159 23.83 6.57 7.04
C GLN A 159 22.59 5.80 7.50
N CYS A 160 21.66 5.51 6.60
CA CYS A 160 20.43 4.79 6.92
C CYS A 160 20.57 3.28 6.74
N GLY A 161 19.94 2.53 7.66
CA GLY A 161 19.48 1.18 7.36
C GLY A 161 18.10 1.27 6.73
N ILE A 162 17.87 0.57 5.63
CA ILE A 162 16.57 0.58 4.94
C ILE A 162 15.86 -0.74 5.21
N TYR A 163 14.57 -0.63 5.47
CA TYR A 163 13.68 -1.76 5.69
C TYR A 163 12.43 -1.59 4.83
N SER A 164 11.80 -2.70 4.49
CA SER A 164 10.48 -2.74 3.87
C SER A 164 9.49 -3.45 4.79
N TYR A 165 8.22 -3.09 4.68
CA TYR A 165 7.11 -3.85 5.25
C TYR A 165 6.34 -4.53 4.11
N ASN A 166 6.37 -5.87 4.12
CA ASN A 166 5.81 -6.75 3.11
C ASN A 166 4.86 -7.74 3.82
N PRO A 167 3.65 -7.30 4.19
CA PRO A 167 2.70 -8.12 4.93
C PRO A 167 2.15 -9.28 4.10
N ASP A 168 1.56 -10.25 4.80
CA ASP A 168 0.64 -11.19 4.16
C ASP A 168 -0.69 -10.50 3.83
N MET A 169 -1.51 -11.12 2.96
CA MET A 169 -2.79 -10.51 2.52
C MET A 169 -3.74 -10.17 3.69
N ALA A 170 -3.63 -10.86 4.83
CA ALA A 170 -4.46 -10.62 6.00
C ALA A 170 -3.99 -9.43 6.86
N SER A 171 -2.72 -9.05 6.74
CA SER A 171 -2.07 -7.98 7.50
C SER A 171 -1.67 -6.80 6.60
N ASP A 172 -2.12 -6.78 5.34
CA ASP A 172 -1.89 -5.68 4.41
C ASP A 172 -2.90 -4.54 4.62
N PRO A 173 -2.47 -3.30 4.95
CA PRO A 173 -3.35 -2.12 4.99
C PRO A 173 -4.03 -1.81 3.67
N TYR A 174 -3.56 -2.41 2.57
CA TYR A 174 -4.10 -2.23 1.24
C TYR A 174 -4.84 -3.46 0.70
N GLY A 175 -4.94 -4.56 1.46
CA GLY A 175 -5.47 -5.83 0.99
C GLY A 175 -6.96 -5.82 0.59
N GLU A 176 -7.75 -4.88 1.14
CA GLU A 176 -9.19 -4.76 0.85
C GLU A 176 -9.50 -3.86 -0.35
N VAL A 177 -8.56 -3.01 -0.77
CA VAL A 177 -8.72 -2.10 -1.92
C VAL A 177 -7.99 -2.70 -3.11
N GLU A 178 -8.52 -2.57 -4.33
CA GLU A 178 -7.91 -3.02 -5.59
C GLU A 178 -6.58 -2.29 -5.89
N SER A 179 -5.58 -2.52 -5.04
CA SER A 179 -4.24 -1.97 -5.16
C SER A 179 -3.46 -2.87 -6.10
N LEU A 180 -3.07 -2.32 -7.26
CA LEU A 180 -2.27 -3.01 -8.26
C LEU A 180 -0.89 -3.37 -7.72
N TRP A 181 -0.33 -2.47 -6.91
CA TRP A 181 0.90 -2.66 -6.17
C TRP A 181 0.96 -1.66 -5.01
N SER A 182 1.74 -1.99 -3.99
CA SER A 182 2.08 -1.09 -2.88
C SER A 182 3.51 -1.35 -2.43
N PHE A 183 4.14 -0.34 -1.83
CA PHE A 183 5.41 -0.51 -1.14
C PHE A 183 5.46 0.39 0.10
N ASN A 184 6.18 -0.08 1.13
CA ASN A 184 6.30 0.60 2.41
C ASN A 184 7.77 0.55 2.84
N TYR A 185 8.51 1.64 2.64
CA TYR A 185 9.94 1.73 2.94
C TYR A 185 10.22 2.60 4.17
N PHE A 186 11.13 2.15 5.01
CA PHE A 186 11.60 2.85 6.21
C PHE A 186 13.08 3.17 6.06
N PHE A 187 13.42 4.46 6.07
CA PHE A 187 14.79 4.95 6.11
C PHE A 187 15.16 5.25 7.56
N TYR A 188 15.84 4.32 8.22
CA TYR A 188 16.17 4.45 9.64
C TYR A 188 17.60 4.91 9.88
N ASN A 189 17.75 6.12 10.43
CA ASN A 189 19.03 6.64 10.90
C ASN A 189 19.14 6.47 12.43
N LYS A 190 19.95 5.49 12.86
CA LYS A 190 20.18 5.18 14.28
C LYS A 190 20.86 6.32 15.05
N ARG A 191 21.70 7.14 14.39
CA ARG A 191 22.41 8.26 15.01
C ARG A 191 21.46 9.41 15.31
N LEU A 192 20.61 9.76 14.34
CA LEU A 192 19.57 10.79 14.50
C LEU A 192 18.40 10.30 15.36
N LYS A 193 18.26 8.99 15.54
CA LYS A 193 17.08 8.33 16.14
C LYS A 193 15.82 8.79 15.42
N ARG A 194 15.83 8.68 14.09
CA ARG A 194 14.78 9.18 13.20
C ARG A 194 14.50 8.14 12.12
N ILE A 195 13.24 8.01 11.75
CA ILE A 195 12.76 7.21 10.61
C ILE A 195 12.06 8.16 9.65
N VAL A 196 12.43 8.11 8.38
CA VAL A 196 11.57 8.61 7.30
C VAL A 196 10.80 7.42 6.75
N PHE A 197 9.48 7.53 6.70
CA PHE A 197 8.59 6.51 6.18
C PHE A 197 8.05 6.96 4.83
N LEU A 198 8.25 6.13 3.82
CA LEU A 198 7.77 6.33 2.46
C LEU A 198 6.82 5.20 2.11
N THR A 199 5.55 5.54 1.95
CA THR A 199 4.53 4.59 1.51
C THR A 199 3.96 5.04 0.18
N CYS A 200 3.66 4.08 -0.70
CA CYS A 200 3.00 4.37 -1.95
C CYS A 200 2.19 3.17 -2.39
N ARG A 201 1.03 3.45 -2.98
CA ARG A 201 0.20 2.45 -3.64
C ARG A 201 -0.31 2.97 -4.96
N SER A 202 -0.61 2.05 -5.87
CA SER A 202 -1.39 2.32 -7.06
C SER A 202 -2.71 1.59 -6.95
N VAL A 203 -3.81 2.30 -7.14
CA VAL A 203 -5.15 1.70 -7.23
C VAL A 203 -5.65 1.77 -8.65
N SER A 204 -6.42 0.78 -9.07
CA SER A 204 -7.16 0.85 -10.34
C SER A 204 -8.29 1.88 -10.20
N ILE A 205 -8.36 2.83 -11.13
CA ILE A 205 -9.54 3.65 -11.37
C ILE A 205 -10.43 2.83 -12.32
N SER A 206 -10.86 1.64 -11.88
CA SER A 206 -11.94 0.96 -12.56
C SER A 206 -13.12 1.94 -12.56
N THR A 207 -13.64 2.29 -13.74
CA THR A 207 -14.79 3.18 -13.91
C THR A 207 -15.98 2.62 -13.13
N ALA A 208 -16.07 2.94 -11.85
CA ALA A 208 -17.32 2.87 -11.13
C ALA A 208 -18.27 3.84 -11.86
N PRO A 209 -19.46 3.40 -12.30
CA PRO A 209 -20.42 4.34 -12.86
C PRO A 209 -20.68 5.38 -11.77
N ARG A 210 -20.49 6.65 -12.11
CA ARG A 210 -20.94 7.75 -11.28
C ARG A 210 -22.44 7.54 -11.01
N GLY A 211 -22.78 7.19 -9.78
CA GLY A 211 -24.15 7.12 -9.29
C GLY A 211 -24.87 5.79 -9.57
N SER A 212 -24.71 4.82 -8.66
CA SER A 212 -25.84 3.97 -8.27
C SER A 212 -26.21 4.35 -6.84
N GLY A 213 -26.82 5.52 -6.69
CA GLY A 213 -27.80 5.70 -5.64
C GLY A 213 -28.89 4.68 -5.93
N ILE A 214 -28.88 3.57 -5.19
CA ILE A 214 -30.08 2.77 -5.00
C ILE A 214 -30.97 3.64 -4.13
N ASP A 215 -31.60 4.62 -4.77
CA ASP A 215 -32.79 5.23 -4.22
C ASP A 215 -33.91 4.25 -4.51
N SER A 216 -34.60 3.91 -3.44
CA SER A 216 -35.67 2.95 -3.43
C SER A 216 -36.87 3.62 -4.09
N ASP A 217 -37.21 3.25 -5.32
CA ASP A 217 -38.53 3.56 -5.85
C ASP A 217 -39.17 2.31 -6.46
N TRP A 218 -39.97 1.67 -5.64
CA TRP A 218 -40.98 0.72 -6.05
C TRP A 218 -42.16 1.52 -6.59
N GLU A 219 -42.09 2.00 -7.83
CA GLU A 219 -43.24 2.58 -8.50
C GLU A 219 -43.75 1.60 -9.56
N LEU A 220 -44.86 0.94 -9.20
CA LEU A 220 -45.71 0.11 -10.05
C LEU A 220 -46.28 1.00 -11.18
N GLU A 221 -45.74 0.91 -12.38
CA GLU A 221 -46.46 1.35 -13.58
C GLU A 221 -47.25 0.15 -14.15
N LEU A 222 -48.57 0.29 -14.03
CA LEU A 222 -49.59 -0.58 -14.59
C LEU A 222 -49.44 -0.66 -16.11
N ASP A 223 -49.38 -1.87 -16.66
CA ASP A 223 -49.53 -2.13 -18.09
C ASP A 223 -50.88 -1.58 -18.58
N GLU A 224 -50.82 -0.47 -19.32
CA GLU A 224 -51.92 0.04 -20.13
C GLU A 224 -51.39 0.30 -21.55
N ASP A 225 -52.20 -0.11 -22.53
CA ASP A 225 -52.16 0.26 -23.94
C ASP A 225 -51.52 -0.70 -24.97
N SER A 226 -52.46 -1.43 -25.60
CA SER A 226 -52.79 -1.34 -27.03
C SER A 226 -51.79 -1.90 -28.05
N TYR A 227 -52.17 -3.01 -28.66
CA TYR A 227 -51.78 -3.32 -30.03
C TYR A 227 -53.02 -3.20 -30.91
N GLU A 228 -52.94 -2.23 -31.82
CA GLU A 228 -53.94 -1.87 -32.81
C GLU A 228 -54.17 -2.98 -33.86
N GLU A 229 -55.31 -2.81 -34.52
CA GLU A 229 -55.89 -3.56 -35.61
C GLU A 229 -54.95 -3.75 -36.81
N ASP A 230 -54.85 -4.98 -37.31
CA ASP A 230 -54.56 -5.24 -38.72
C ASP A 230 -55.77 -5.92 -39.37
N ASN A 231 -56.50 -5.10 -40.14
CA ASN A 231 -57.52 -5.52 -41.08
C ASN A 231 -56.87 -6.24 -42.26
N VAL A 232 -57.31 -7.48 -42.53
CA VAL A 232 -57.18 -8.11 -43.86
C VAL A 232 -58.53 -8.72 -44.22
N ASP A 233 -59.26 -8.01 -45.08
CA ASP A 233 -60.38 -8.51 -45.85
C ASP A 233 -59.89 -9.54 -46.89
N GLU A 234 -60.53 -10.71 -47.00
CA GLU A 234 -61.27 -11.12 -48.21
C GLU A 234 -61.85 -12.54 -48.08
N ASP A 235 -63.12 -12.63 -48.45
CA ASP A 235 -63.81 -13.73 -49.13
C ASP A 235 -64.19 -15.03 -48.40
N GLY A 236 -65.51 -15.17 -48.24
CA GLY A 236 -66.20 -16.07 -49.17
C GLY A 236 -66.96 -17.24 -48.56
N TYR A 237 -68.29 -17.10 -48.63
CA TYR A 237 -69.30 -18.16 -48.79
C TYR A 237 -69.70 -19.05 -47.60
N GLY A 238 -70.99 -18.93 -47.25
CA GLY A 238 -71.85 -20.11 -47.12
C GLY A 238 -72.50 -20.33 -45.76
N ALA A 239 -73.64 -19.67 -45.54
CA ALA A 239 -74.72 -20.19 -44.69
C ALA A 239 -75.38 -21.44 -45.36
N PRO A 240 -76.45 -22.07 -44.83
CA PRO A 240 -77.12 -21.90 -43.52
C PRO A 240 -77.54 -23.27 -42.88
N CYS A 241 -78.40 -23.16 -41.86
CA CYS A 241 -79.40 -24.14 -41.38
C CYS A 241 -78.91 -25.20 -40.38
N SER A 242 -79.59 -25.49 -39.27
CA SER A 242 -80.90 -25.08 -38.71
C SER A 242 -80.92 -25.45 -37.23
#